data_AF-A0A960KDG9-F1
#
_entry.id   AF-A0A960KDG9-F1
#
_cell.length_a   1.000
_cell.length_b   1.000
_cell.length_c   1.000
_cell.angle_alpha   90.00
_cell.angle_beta   90.00
_cell.angle_gamma   90.00
#
_symmetry.space_group_name_H-M   'P 1'
#
loop_
_entity.id
_entity.type
_entity.pdbx_description
1 polymer ?
#
loop_
_entity_poly.entity_id
_entity_poly.type
_entity_poly.pdbx_seq_one_letter_code
_entity_poly.pdbx_strand_id
1 'polypeptide(L)'
;EDPHRNTGRAIVIALIICAVVYLAIALAVAGNLTLGEIIAAENFSLAEAARPAFGDTGVWFTVVLAVVATASGVMASVFAASRMLAMLTRMHEVPHRHFGLPGTVRTHTTIYTVVIAIALTALFDLRQIATLGAIFYVIMDIAIHWGLLRRLRDRIEFRSGIVVLAIVLDVVVLGAFLWIKASSDALILVVAAVGIAAIVGGELWLMRSHTDDEGNMHMGEDLEHGT
;
A
#
# COMPACT_ATOMS: atom_id res chain seq x y z
N GLU A 1 -7.45 -23.96 4.32
CA GLU A 1 -6.70 -25.12 3.80
C GLU A 1 -6.30 -24.90 2.34
N ASP A 2 -5.11 -25.36 1.91
CA ASP A 2 -4.48 -25.21 0.58
C ASP A 2 -4.11 -23.81 0.06
N PRO A 3 -3.04 -23.18 0.59
CA PRO A 3 -2.59 -21.85 0.16
C PRO A 3 -2.20 -21.79 -1.32
N HIS A 4 -1.66 -22.85 -1.91
CA HIS A 4 -1.16 -22.82 -3.29
C HIS A 4 -2.26 -22.69 -4.35
N ARG A 5 -3.51 -23.10 -4.05
CA ARG A 5 -4.68 -22.91 -4.93
C ARG A 5 -5.63 -21.84 -4.40
N ASN A 6 -5.81 -21.76 -3.09
CA ASN A 6 -6.83 -20.89 -2.51
C ASN A 6 -6.37 -19.44 -2.39
N THR A 7 -5.07 -19.16 -2.31
CA THR A 7 -4.58 -17.77 -2.32
C THR A 7 -4.87 -17.08 -3.65
N GLY A 8 -4.55 -17.71 -4.78
CA GLY A 8 -4.82 -17.14 -6.10
C GLY A 8 -6.33 -16.94 -6.36
N ARG A 9 -7.15 -17.93 -5.99
CA ARG A 9 -8.61 -17.82 -6.10
C ARG A 9 -9.20 -16.75 -5.19
N ALA A 10 -8.72 -16.66 -3.95
CA ALA A 10 -9.17 -15.66 -3.00
C ALA A 10 -8.88 -14.25 -3.51
N ILE A 11 -7.69 -14.00 -4.07
CA ILE A 11 -7.33 -12.71 -4.67
C ILE A 11 -8.29 -12.36 -5.81
N VAL A 12 -8.50 -13.28 -6.76
CA VAL A 12 -9.39 -13.03 -7.91
C VAL A 12 -10.84 -12.76 -7.46
N ILE A 13 -11.37 -13.57 -6.55
CA ILE A 13 -12.73 -13.38 -6.02
C ILE A 13 -12.85 -12.05 -5.29
N ALA A 14 -11.87 -11.70 -4.45
CA ALA A 14 -11.85 -10.43 -3.72
C ALA A 14 -11.81 -9.23 -4.67
N LEU A 15 -10.98 -9.28 -5.72
CA LEU A 15 -10.89 -8.22 -6.72
C LEU A 15 -12.21 -8.04 -7.50
N ILE A 16 -12.84 -9.14 -7.92
CA ILE A 16 -14.12 -9.08 -8.64
C ILE A 16 -15.22 -8.50 -7.75
N ILE A 17 -15.34 -8.96 -6.51
CA ILE A 17 -16.33 -8.44 -5.56
C ILE A 17 -16.07 -6.95 -5.30
N CYS A 18 -14.82 -6.57 -5.04
CA CYS A 18 -14.44 -5.18 -4.80
C CYS A 18 -14.80 -4.28 -6.00
N ALA A 19 -14.45 -4.72 -7.21
CA ALA A 19 -14.74 -3.98 -8.43
C ALA A 19 -16.26 -3.79 -8.63
N VAL A 20 -17.07 -4.83 -8.45
CA VAL A 20 -18.53 -4.74 -8.58
C VAL A 20 -19.11 -3.80 -7.52
N VAL A 21 -18.67 -3.92 -6.26
CA VAL A 21 -19.14 -3.07 -5.16
C VAL A 21 -18.78 -1.61 -5.40
N TYR A 22 -17.53 -1.31 -5.80
CA TYR A 22 -17.11 0.06 -6.12
C TYR A 22 -17.86 0.65 -7.30
N LEU A 23 -18.12 -0.13 -8.35
CA LEU A 23 -18.90 0.34 -9.49
C LEU A 23 -20.36 0.65 -9.09
N ALA A 24 -20.96 -0.23 -8.28
CA ALA A 24 -22.32 -0.03 -7.77
C ALA A 24 -22.42 1.22 -6.88
N ILE A 25 -21.44 1.41 -5.98
CA ILE A 25 -21.36 2.60 -5.13
C ILE A 25 -21.18 3.87 -5.97
N ALA A 26 -20.27 3.85 -6.94
CA ALA A 26 -20.03 5.01 -7.81
C ALA A 26 -21.31 5.43 -8.57
N LEU A 27 -22.05 4.45 -9.11
CA LEU A 27 -23.33 4.70 -9.78
C LEU A 27 -24.39 5.22 -8.81
N ALA A 28 -24.47 4.68 -7.60
CA ALA A 28 -25.40 5.15 -6.58
C ALA A 28 -25.12 6.59 -6.14
N VAL A 29 -23.84 6.94 -5.91
CA VAL A 29 -23.43 8.30 -5.54
C VAL A 29 -23.68 9.27 -6.69
N ALA A 30 -23.27 8.92 -7.91
CA ALA A 30 -23.45 9.78 -9.09
C ALA A 30 -24.94 9.97 -9.48
N GLY A 31 -25.79 9.00 -9.16
CA GLY A 31 -27.23 9.09 -9.41
C GLY A 31 -28.00 9.91 -8.37
N ASN A 32 -27.43 10.14 -7.19
CA ASN A 32 -28.15 10.72 -6.05
C ASN A 32 -27.60 12.07 -5.57
N LEU A 33 -26.39 12.46 -5.98
CA LEU A 33 -25.78 13.75 -5.66
C LEU A 33 -25.33 14.47 -6.92
N THR A 34 -25.43 15.80 -6.92
CA THR A 34 -24.81 16.64 -7.94
C THR A 34 -23.29 16.73 -7.75
N LEU A 35 -22.56 17.10 -8.81
CA LEU A 35 -21.10 17.23 -8.74
C LEU A 35 -20.64 18.24 -7.68
N GLY A 36 -21.40 19.33 -7.48
CA GLY A 36 -21.10 20.31 -6.44
C GLY A 36 -21.25 19.74 -5.03
N GLU A 37 -22.29 18.93 -4.79
CA GLU A 37 -22.50 18.26 -3.49
C GLU A 37 -21.45 17.19 -3.23
N ILE A 38 -21.03 16.44 -4.26
CA ILE A 38 -19.94 15.45 -4.15
C ILE A 38 -18.63 16.13 -3.72
N ILE A 39 -18.32 17.30 -4.27
CA ILE A 39 -17.13 18.06 -3.89
C ILE A 39 -17.28 18.65 -2.48
N ALA A 40 -18.45 19.22 -2.15
CA ALA A 40 -18.70 19.78 -0.82
C ALA A 40 -18.63 18.72 0.28
N ALA A 41 -19.09 17.50 -0.01
CA ALA A 41 -19.08 16.36 0.89
C ALA A 41 -17.95 15.35 0.57
N GLU A 42 -16.81 15.77 0.00
CA GLU A 42 -15.75 14.87 -0.48
C GLU A 42 -15.40 13.75 0.53
N ASN A 43 -15.20 14.13 1.80
CA ASN A 43 -14.79 13.22 2.88
C ASN A 43 -15.89 12.25 3.37
N PHE A 44 -17.16 12.50 3.05
CA PHE A 44 -18.30 11.69 3.51
C PHE A 44 -19.37 11.52 2.42
N SER A 45 -18.98 11.61 1.15
CA SER A 45 -19.86 11.66 -0.01
C SER A 45 -20.77 10.43 -0.11
N LEU A 46 -20.27 9.26 0.28
CA LEU A 46 -21.07 8.03 0.36
C LEU A 46 -22.19 8.13 1.41
N ALA A 47 -21.90 8.70 2.57
CA ALA A 47 -22.90 8.86 3.63
C ALA A 47 -23.93 9.92 3.22
N GLU A 48 -23.50 11.04 2.62
CA GLU A 48 -24.41 12.07 2.10
C GLU A 48 -25.29 11.52 0.97
N ALA A 49 -24.73 10.63 0.13
CA ALA A 49 -25.50 9.95 -0.93
C ALA A 49 -26.58 9.02 -0.38
N ALA A 50 -26.51 8.59 0.89
CA ALA A 50 -27.61 7.82 1.51
C ALA A 50 -28.79 8.72 1.90
N ARG A 51 -28.59 10.03 2.04
CA ARG A 51 -29.57 10.96 2.60
C ARG A 51 -30.85 11.10 1.77
N PRO A 52 -30.80 11.25 0.43
CA PRO A 52 -32.02 11.36 -0.35
C PRO A 52 -32.87 10.07 -0.36
N ALA A 53 -32.25 8.90 -0.15
CA ALA A 53 -32.94 7.60 -0.17
C ALA A 53 -33.41 7.13 1.22
N PHE A 54 -32.62 7.40 2.27
CA PHE A 54 -32.81 6.83 3.61
C PHE A 54 -32.89 7.88 4.73
N GLY A 55 -32.83 9.18 4.39
CA GLY A 55 -32.85 10.28 5.36
C GLY A 55 -31.64 10.27 6.30
N ASP A 56 -31.72 11.06 7.37
CA ASP A 56 -30.62 11.23 8.34
C ASP A 56 -30.26 9.93 9.08
N THR A 57 -31.23 9.02 9.26
CA THR A 57 -30.97 7.70 9.87
C THR A 57 -30.05 6.85 9.01
N GLY A 58 -30.23 6.89 7.68
CA GLY A 58 -29.35 6.19 6.74
C GLY A 58 -27.94 6.75 6.70
N VAL A 59 -27.81 8.08 6.78
CA VAL A 59 -26.50 8.75 6.89
C VAL A 59 -25.78 8.27 8.14
N TRP A 60 -26.43 8.34 9.32
CA TRP A 60 -25.82 7.95 10.58
C TRP A 60 -25.35 6.49 10.58
N PHE A 61 -26.19 5.57 10.09
CA PHE A 61 -25.84 4.16 10.00
C PHE A 61 -24.63 3.92 9.08
N THR A 62 -24.59 4.59 7.94
CA THR A 62 -23.48 4.50 6.98
C THR A 62 -22.17 5.00 7.58
N VAL A 63 -22.20 6.12 8.32
CA VAL A 63 -21.01 6.65 9.01
C VAL A 63 -20.48 5.66 10.03
N VAL A 64 -21.34 5.08 10.87
CA VAL A 64 -20.93 4.10 11.89
C VAL A 64 -20.29 2.88 11.23
N LEU A 65 -20.90 2.34 10.17
CA LEU A 65 -20.32 1.23 9.42
C LEU A 65 -18.98 1.59 8.78
N ALA A 66 -18.85 2.79 8.21
CA ALA A 66 -17.61 3.25 7.59
C ALA A 66 -16.47 3.37 8.62
N VAL A 67 -16.75 3.86 9.83
CA VAL A 67 -15.76 3.95 10.91
C VAL A 67 -15.29 2.57 11.33
N VAL A 68 -16.21 1.63 11.57
CA VAL A 68 -15.87 0.25 11.96
C VAL A 68 -15.08 -0.46 10.86
N ALA A 69 -15.51 -0.33 9.60
CA ALA A 69 -14.81 -0.91 8.46
C ALA A 69 -13.39 -0.36 8.32
N THR A 70 -13.23 0.96 8.39
CA THR A 70 -11.92 1.63 8.26
C THR A 70 -10.98 1.24 9.41
N ALA A 71 -11.47 1.24 10.65
CA ALA A 71 -10.67 0.83 11.81
C ALA A 71 -10.18 -0.61 11.67
N SER A 72 -11.05 -1.54 11.25
CA SER A 72 -10.68 -2.95 11.03
C SER A 72 -9.65 -3.12 9.91
N GLY A 73 -9.79 -2.36 8.80
CA GLY A 73 -8.88 -2.40 7.67
C GLY A 73 -7.49 -1.86 8.00
N VAL A 74 -7.42 -0.76 8.77
CA VAL A 74 -6.15 -0.20 9.26
C VAL A 74 -5.44 -1.20 10.17
N MET A 75 -6.16 -1.78 11.14
CA MET A 75 -5.59 -2.78 12.05
C MET A 75 -5.05 -4.00 11.29
N ALA A 76 -5.81 -4.54 10.32
CA ALA A 76 -5.37 -5.65 9.49
C ALA A 76 -4.10 -5.32 8.71
N SER A 77 -4.03 -4.12 8.12
CA SER A 77 -2.88 -3.65 7.34
C SER A 77 -1.63 -3.47 8.19
N VAL A 78 -1.76 -2.87 9.38
CA VAL A 78 -0.65 -2.69 10.33
C VAL A 78 -0.07 -4.04 10.76
N PHE A 79 -0.91 -5.03 11.07
CA PHE A 79 -0.44 -6.37 11.43
C PHE A 79 0.22 -7.09 10.27
N ALA A 80 -0.33 -6.98 9.05
CA ALA A 80 0.26 -7.58 7.86
C ALA A 80 1.66 -7.01 7.57
N ALA A 81 1.79 -5.67 7.56
CA ALA A 81 3.06 -4.98 7.35
C ALA A 81 4.08 -5.34 8.44
N SER A 82 3.67 -5.28 9.71
CA SER A 82 4.54 -5.62 10.85
C SER A 82 5.06 -7.06 10.78
N ARG A 83 4.21 -8.00 10.35
CA ARG A 83 4.60 -9.41 10.20
C ARG A 83 5.61 -9.59 9.06
N MET A 84 5.38 -8.93 7.92
CA MET A 84 6.28 -9.01 6.76
C MET A 84 7.66 -8.42 7.10
N LEU A 85 7.68 -7.23 7.70
CA LEU A 85 8.93 -6.57 8.08
C LEU A 85 9.69 -7.36 9.17
N ALA A 86 8.98 -7.95 10.14
CA ALA A 86 9.61 -8.86 11.11
C ALA A 86 10.15 -10.16 10.48
N MET A 87 9.58 -10.63 9.38
CA MET A 87 10.09 -11.78 8.63
C MET A 87 11.38 -11.43 7.88
N LEU A 88 11.40 -10.29 7.17
CA LEU A 88 12.58 -9.78 6.49
C LEU A 88 13.74 -9.52 7.46
N THR A 89 13.42 -8.98 8.64
CA THR A 89 14.40 -8.78 9.72
C THR A 89 15.04 -10.11 10.16
N ARG A 90 14.23 -11.16 10.34
CA ARG A 90 14.74 -12.49 10.72
C ARG A 90 15.58 -13.14 9.62
N MET A 91 15.34 -12.77 8.37
CA MET A 91 16.12 -13.19 7.21
C MET A 91 17.36 -12.35 6.99
N HIS A 92 17.71 -11.45 7.93
CA HIS A 92 18.87 -10.55 7.82
C HIS A 92 18.81 -9.60 6.60
N GLU A 93 17.62 -9.36 6.06
CA GLU A 93 17.42 -8.43 4.92
C GLU A 93 17.20 -6.98 5.38
N VAL A 94 16.89 -6.77 6.66
CA VAL A 94 16.69 -5.45 7.27
C VAL A 94 17.41 -5.42 8.62
N PRO A 95 18.33 -4.45 8.86
CA PRO A 95 19.02 -4.37 10.13
C PRO A 95 18.07 -3.89 11.22
N HIS A 96 17.92 -4.68 12.29
CA HIS A 96 17.22 -4.24 13.49
C HIS A 96 18.21 -3.82 14.56
N ARG A 97 18.01 -2.62 15.12
CA ARG A 97 18.61 -2.24 16.40
C ARG A 97 17.57 -2.43 17.50
N HIS A 98 17.89 -3.26 18.48
CA HIS A 98 17.10 -3.41 19.70
C HIS A 98 17.25 -2.13 20.52
N PHE A 99 16.31 -1.20 20.40
CA PHE A 99 16.33 0.11 21.08
C PHE A 99 15.90 0.00 22.56
N GLY A 100 16.40 -1.03 23.29
CA GLY A 100 16.18 -1.18 24.74
C GLY A 100 14.71 -1.33 25.19
N LEU A 101 13.80 -1.62 24.26
CA LEU A 101 12.37 -1.76 24.50
C LEU A 101 12.05 -3.25 24.78
N PRO A 102 11.21 -3.57 25.80
CA PRO A 102 10.80 -4.95 26.05
C PRO A 102 9.78 -5.42 25.00
N GLY A 103 10.07 -6.51 24.27
CA GLY A 103 9.10 -7.14 23.37
C GLY A 103 9.71 -7.87 22.18
N THR A 104 8.86 -8.44 21.32
CA THR A 104 9.31 -9.13 20.09
C THR A 104 9.66 -8.13 18.99
N VAL A 105 10.48 -8.53 18.00
CA VAL A 105 10.78 -7.74 16.78
C VAL A 105 9.51 -7.21 16.10
N ARG A 106 8.42 -7.99 16.13
CA ARG A 106 7.11 -7.59 15.59
C ARG A 106 6.52 -6.39 16.35
N THR A 107 6.57 -6.41 17.68
CA THR A 107 6.01 -5.35 18.53
C THR A 107 6.69 -4.01 18.23
N HIS A 108 8.02 -4.00 18.18
CA HIS A 108 8.81 -2.81 17.84
C HIS A 108 8.46 -2.26 16.47
N THR A 109 8.40 -3.16 15.48
CA THR A 109 8.07 -2.82 14.11
C THR A 109 6.67 -2.23 14.00
N THR A 110 5.69 -2.78 14.71
CA THR A 110 4.34 -2.23 14.79
C THR A 110 4.34 -0.81 15.35
N ILE A 111 5.02 -0.56 16.47
CA ILE A 111 5.10 0.78 17.07
C ILE A 111 5.70 1.77 16.08
N TYR A 112 6.81 1.43 15.43
CA TYR A 112 7.44 2.32 14.45
C TYR A 112 6.51 2.62 13.26
N THR A 113 5.86 1.60 12.70
CA THR A 113 4.93 1.80 11.57
C THR A 113 3.75 2.71 11.95
N VAL A 114 3.20 2.58 13.16
CA VAL A 114 2.09 3.41 13.64
C VAL A 114 2.54 4.84 13.91
N VAL A 115 3.69 5.05 14.56
CA VAL A 115 4.23 6.39 14.82
C VAL A 115 4.50 7.14 13.51
N ILE A 116 5.10 6.47 12.53
CA ILE A 116 5.34 7.04 11.20
C ILE A 116 4.01 7.35 10.51
N ALA A 117 3.03 6.44 10.55
CA ALA A 117 1.71 6.68 9.96
C ALA A 117 0.99 7.89 10.58
N ILE A 118 1.05 8.05 11.92
CA ILE A 118 0.49 9.21 12.62
C ILE A 118 1.22 10.49 12.20
N ALA A 119 2.55 10.48 12.17
CA ALA A 119 3.34 11.63 11.75
C ALA A 119 3.00 12.04 10.30
N LEU A 120 2.90 11.09 9.37
CA LEU A 120 2.51 11.36 7.99
C LEU A 120 1.09 11.93 7.90
N THR A 121 0.14 11.39 8.66
CA THR A 121 -1.25 11.87 8.70
C THR A 121 -1.36 13.29 9.28
N ALA A 122 -0.46 13.67 10.20
CA ALA A 122 -0.43 15.02 10.76
C ALA A 122 0.23 16.06 9.83
N LEU A 123 1.11 15.62 8.92
CA LEU A 123 1.90 16.50 8.06
C LEU A 123 1.34 16.63 6.63
N PHE A 124 0.56 15.65 6.15
CA PHE A 124 0.08 15.57 4.78
C PHE A 124 -1.44 15.40 4.73
N ASP A 125 -2.09 16.04 3.74
CA ASP A 125 -3.52 15.86 3.50
C ASP A 125 -3.85 14.48 2.92
N LEU A 126 -5.07 14.00 3.14
CA LEU A 126 -5.55 12.71 2.64
C LEU A 126 -5.31 12.52 1.14
N ARG A 127 -5.56 13.57 0.33
CA ARG A 127 -5.34 13.54 -1.12
C ARG A 127 -3.87 13.29 -1.48
N GLN A 128 -2.95 13.87 -0.71
CA GLN A 128 -1.50 13.72 -0.93
C GLN A 128 -1.06 12.31 -0.57
N ILE A 129 -1.47 11.82 0.60
CA ILE A 129 -1.17 10.46 1.07
C ILE A 129 -1.72 9.41 0.08
N ALA A 130 -2.95 9.57 -0.39
CA ALA A 130 -3.55 8.66 -1.37
C ALA A 130 -2.81 8.67 -2.72
N THR A 131 -2.39 9.85 -3.18
CA THR A 131 -1.62 9.98 -4.43
C THR A 131 -0.25 9.29 -4.30
N LEU A 132 0.45 9.54 -3.19
CA LEU A 132 1.75 8.95 -2.92
C LEU A 132 1.67 7.42 -2.80
N GLY A 133 0.66 6.92 -2.08
CA GLY A 133 0.39 5.49 -1.96
C GLY A 133 0.11 4.82 -3.30
N ALA A 134 -0.70 5.44 -4.16
CA ALA A 134 -0.98 4.92 -5.50
C ALA A 134 0.28 4.84 -6.37
N ILE A 135 1.12 5.88 -6.36
CA ILE A 135 2.39 5.89 -7.10
C ILE A 135 3.31 4.77 -6.61
N PHE A 136 3.50 4.65 -5.29
CA PHE A 136 4.33 3.59 -4.73
C PHE A 136 3.81 2.18 -5.05
N TYR A 137 2.49 1.98 -4.97
CA TYR A 137 1.89 0.69 -5.27
C TYR A 137 2.10 0.29 -6.73
N VAL A 138 1.89 1.21 -7.68
CA VAL A 138 2.08 0.93 -9.11
C VAL A 138 3.56 0.70 -9.45
N ILE A 139 4.47 1.48 -8.86
CA ILE A 139 5.92 1.25 -9.05
C ILE A 139 6.34 -0.12 -8.49
N MET A 140 5.84 -0.49 -7.30
CA MET A 140 6.10 -1.80 -6.70
C MET A 140 5.61 -2.93 -7.62
N ASP A 141 4.41 -2.82 -8.19
CA ASP A 141 3.87 -3.81 -9.11
C ASP A 141 4.75 -3.95 -10.37
N ILE A 142 5.15 -2.83 -10.99
CA ILE A 142 6.09 -2.84 -12.13
C ILE A 142 7.40 -3.55 -11.76
N ALA A 143 7.97 -3.24 -10.59
CA ALA A 143 9.22 -3.86 -10.13
C ALA A 143 9.08 -5.37 -9.91
N ILE A 144 7.98 -5.83 -9.30
CA ILE A 144 7.69 -7.25 -9.07
C ILE A 144 7.52 -7.98 -10.41
N HIS A 145 6.71 -7.43 -11.32
CA HIS A 145 6.47 -8.03 -12.64
C HIS A 145 7.75 -8.09 -13.49
N TRP A 146 8.58 -7.05 -13.43
CA TRP A 146 9.88 -7.03 -14.10
C TRP A 146 10.86 -8.04 -13.49
N GLY A 147 10.89 -8.14 -12.15
CA GLY A 147 11.67 -9.14 -11.42
C GLY A 147 11.27 -10.56 -11.80
N LEU A 148 9.97 -10.81 -11.94
CA LEU A 148 9.42 -12.09 -12.41
C LEU A 148 9.92 -12.42 -13.84
N LEU A 149 9.86 -11.45 -14.76
CA LEU A 149 10.27 -11.63 -16.16
C LEU A 149 11.77 -11.84 -16.35
N ARG A 150 12.61 -11.21 -15.53
CA ARG A 150 14.07 -11.21 -15.72
C ARG A 150 14.78 -12.27 -14.88
N ARG A 151 14.35 -12.50 -13.63
CA ARG A 151 15.12 -13.32 -12.66
C ARG A 151 14.45 -14.65 -12.31
N LEU A 152 13.13 -14.73 -12.41
CA LEU A 152 12.34 -15.90 -12.01
C LEU A 152 11.75 -16.69 -13.19
N ARG A 153 12.11 -16.33 -14.44
CA ARG A 153 11.64 -17.00 -15.66
C ARG A 153 11.92 -18.50 -15.68
N ASP A 154 13.04 -18.92 -15.11
CA ASP A 154 13.48 -20.32 -15.14
C ASP A 154 13.00 -21.13 -13.92
N ARG A 155 12.35 -20.48 -12.93
CA ARG A 155 11.89 -21.15 -11.70
C ARG A 155 10.37 -21.19 -11.54
N ILE A 156 9.63 -20.43 -12.33
CA ILE A 156 8.17 -20.33 -12.22
C ILE A 156 7.56 -20.41 -13.61
N GLU A 157 6.67 -21.38 -13.84
CA GLU A 157 5.85 -21.42 -15.04
C GLU A 157 4.80 -20.29 -14.99
N PHE A 158 4.98 -19.26 -15.82
CA PHE A 158 3.99 -18.20 -15.98
C PHE A 158 3.80 -17.84 -17.45
N ARG A 159 2.62 -17.32 -17.80
CA ARG A 159 2.34 -16.84 -19.15
C ARG A 159 2.96 -15.45 -19.32
N SER A 160 4.12 -15.38 -19.96
CA SER A 160 4.87 -14.12 -20.12
C SER A 160 4.06 -13.01 -20.77
N GLY A 161 3.13 -13.34 -21.68
CA GLY A 161 2.22 -12.35 -22.29
C GLY A 161 1.33 -11.63 -21.28
N ILE A 162 0.86 -12.32 -20.22
CA ILE A 162 0.01 -11.70 -19.19
C ILE A 162 0.84 -10.72 -18.34
N VAL A 163 2.07 -11.10 -17.99
CA VAL A 163 2.95 -10.25 -17.17
C VAL A 163 3.39 -9.00 -17.95
N VAL A 164 3.71 -9.14 -19.23
CA VAL A 164 4.03 -8.00 -20.10
C VAL A 164 2.83 -7.07 -20.23
N LEU A 165 1.62 -7.62 -20.43
CA LEU A 165 0.41 -6.81 -20.49
C LEU A 165 0.15 -6.05 -19.18
N ALA A 166 0.38 -6.69 -18.02
CA ALA A 166 0.26 -6.03 -16.71
C ALA A 166 1.23 -4.83 -16.60
N ILE A 167 2.50 -5.01 -16.93
CA ILE A 167 3.50 -3.92 -16.91
C ILE A 167 3.07 -2.77 -17.83
N VAL A 168 2.60 -3.09 -19.05
CA VAL A 168 2.14 -2.05 -19.99
C VAL A 168 0.96 -1.29 -19.39
N LEU A 169 0.00 -1.98 -18.78
CA LEU A 169 -1.16 -1.35 -18.15
C LEU A 169 -0.73 -0.47 -16.97
N ASP A 170 0.18 -0.93 -16.11
CA ASP A 170 0.71 -0.17 -14.99
C ASP A 170 1.43 1.10 -15.45
N VAL A 171 2.24 1.02 -16.51
CA VAL A 171 2.94 2.17 -17.10
C VAL A 171 1.94 3.17 -17.70
N VAL A 172 0.89 2.69 -18.38
CA VAL A 172 -0.15 3.56 -18.93
C VAL A 172 -0.92 4.26 -17.81
N VAL A 173 -1.33 3.52 -16.77
CA VAL A 173 -2.05 4.08 -15.62
C VAL A 173 -1.18 5.08 -14.87
N LEU A 174 0.07 4.74 -14.58
CA LEU A 174 1.02 5.64 -13.92
C LEU A 174 1.25 6.90 -14.76
N GLY A 175 1.47 6.76 -16.06
CA GLY A 175 1.68 7.88 -16.98
C GLY A 175 0.48 8.83 -17.02
N ALA A 176 -0.73 8.28 -17.16
CA ALA A 176 -1.97 9.07 -17.15
C ALA A 176 -2.18 9.75 -15.79
N PHE A 177 -1.93 9.05 -14.69
CA PHE A 177 -2.09 9.58 -13.34
C PHE A 177 -1.11 10.73 -13.05
N LEU A 178 0.17 10.56 -13.43
CA LEU A 178 1.20 11.60 -13.31
C LEU A 178 0.86 12.81 -14.17
N TRP A 179 0.33 12.60 -15.38
CA TRP A 179 -0.11 13.69 -16.26
C TRP A 179 -1.22 14.54 -15.62
N ILE A 180 -2.26 13.90 -15.09
CA ILE A 180 -3.39 14.58 -14.43
C ILE A 180 -2.90 15.35 -13.18
N LYS A 181 -1.96 14.78 -12.43
CA LYS A 181 -1.39 15.43 -11.25
C LYS A 181 -0.45 16.58 -11.59
N ALA A 182 0.32 16.48 -12.68
CA ALA A 182 1.21 17.54 -13.13
C ALA A 182 0.45 18.83 -13.45
N SER A 183 -0.74 18.72 -14.03
CA SER A 183 -1.59 19.88 -14.32
C SER A 183 -2.30 20.46 -13.09
N SER A 184 -2.47 19.67 -12.02
CA SER A 184 -3.33 20.05 -10.90
C SER A 184 -2.57 20.47 -9.65
N ASP A 185 -1.42 19.84 -9.37
CA ASP A 185 -0.68 20.04 -8.13
C ASP A 185 0.78 19.55 -8.25
N ALA A 186 1.66 20.43 -8.72
CA ALA A 186 3.06 20.11 -8.97
C ALA A 186 3.85 19.77 -7.69
N LEU A 187 3.43 20.27 -6.53
CA LEU A 187 4.11 20.01 -5.25
C LEU A 187 4.01 18.52 -4.85
N ILE A 188 2.89 17.87 -5.13
CA ILE A 188 2.71 16.43 -4.83
C ILE A 188 3.68 15.58 -5.64
N LEU A 189 3.94 15.95 -6.90
CA LEU A 189 4.90 15.23 -7.73
C LEU A 189 6.34 15.37 -7.21
N VAL A 190 6.70 16.55 -6.71
CA VAL A 190 8.01 16.78 -6.10
C VAL A 190 8.16 15.95 -4.82
N VAL A 191 7.15 15.95 -3.93
CA VAL A 191 7.15 15.13 -2.71
C VAL A 191 7.25 13.64 -3.05
N ALA A 192 6.50 13.17 -4.04
CA ALA A 192 6.55 11.78 -4.48
C ALA A 192 7.93 11.41 -5.06
N ALA A 193 8.50 12.27 -5.90
CA ALA A 193 9.84 12.06 -6.46
C ALA A 193 10.92 12.03 -5.36
N VAL A 194 10.83 12.93 -4.38
CA VAL A 194 11.73 12.95 -3.22
C VAL A 194 11.54 11.71 -2.35
N GLY A 195 10.31 11.26 -2.13
CA GLY A 195 10.00 10.04 -1.39
C GLY A 195 10.58 8.79 -2.08
N ILE A 196 10.40 8.67 -3.39
CA ILE A 196 10.99 7.59 -4.19
C ILE A 196 12.51 7.66 -4.13
N ALA A 197 13.11 8.85 -4.33
CA ALA A 197 14.55 9.03 -4.27
C ALA A 197 15.13 8.69 -2.89
N ALA A 198 14.41 9.01 -1.81
CA ALA A 198 14.81 8.68 -0.45
C ALA A 198 14.74 7.17 -0.20
N ILE A 199 13.70 6.48 -0.68
CA ILE A 199 13.58 5.02 -0.56
C ILE A 199 14.69 4.32 -1.34
N VAL A 200 14.85 4.66 -2.63
CA VAL A 200 15.88 4.07 -3.49
C VAL A 200 17.28 4.41 -2.99
N GLY A 201 17.50 5.65 -2.55
CA GLY A 201 18.76 6.08 -1.96
C GLY A 201 19.07 5.36 -0.65
N GLY A 202 18.07 5.16 0.20
CA GLY A 202 18.18 4.39 1.43
C GLY A 202 18.51 2.92 1.17
N GLU A 203 17.84 2.29 0.19
CA GLU A 203 18.10 0.92 -0.23
C GLU A 203 19.51 0.75 -0.81
N LEU A 204 19.93 1.66 -1.71
CA LEU A 204 21.29 1.66 -2.27
C LEU A 204 22.37 1.90 -1.21
N TRP A 205 22.10 2.75 -0.23
CA TRP A 205 23.01 3.00 0.88
C TRP A 205 23.11 1.78 1.81
N LEU A 206 21.98 1.11 2.08
CA LEU A 206 21.93 -0.14 2.84
C LEU A 206 22.74 -1.23 2.13
N MET A 207 22.49 -1.43 0.83
CA MET A 207 23.22 -2.39 0.01
C MET A 207 24.72 -2.08 0.01
N ARG A 208 25.13 -0.84 -0.24
CA ARG A 208 26.56 -0.46 -0.23
C ARG A 208 27.24 -0.56 1.14
N SER A 209 26.50 -0.45 2.23
CA SER A 209 27.07 -0.48 3.58
C SER A 209 27.15 -1.89 4.17
N HIS A 210 26.32 -2.83 3.70
CA HIS A 210 26.23 -4.18 4.29
C HIS A 210 26.40 -5.33 3.28
N THR A 211 26.60 -5.06 1.99
CA THR A 211 26.81 -6.09 0.94
C THR A 211 28.28 -6.16 0.53
N ASP A 212 28.88 -7.34 0.60
CA ASP A 212 30.26 -7.59 0.14
C ASP A 212 30.34 -7.67 -1.41
N ASP A 213 31.54 -7.65 -2.00
CA ASP A 213 31.74 -7.63 -3.47
C ASP A 213 31.08 -8.81 -4.23
N GLU A 214 30.70 -9.88 -3.53
CA GLU A 214 29.96 -11.04 -4.07
C GLU A 214 28.43 -10.96 -3.94
N GLY A 215 27.87 -9.90 -3.35
CA GLY A 215 26.42 -9.74 -3.19
C GLY A 215 25.82 -10.33 -1.91
N ASN A 216 26.66 -10.79 -0.96
CA ASN A 216 26.21 -11.32 0.33
C ASN A 216 26.11 -10.21 1.38
N MET A 217 24.99 -10.12 2.08
CA MET A 217 24.84 -9.23 3.23
C MET A 217 25.40 -9.87 4.50
N HIS A 218 26.56 -9.40 4.97
CA HIS A 218 27.12 -9.81 6.26
C HIS A 218 26.40 -9.06 7.39
N MET A 219 25.18 -9.48 7.71
CA MET A 219 24.52 -9.06 8.94
C MET A 219 24.99 -9.98 10.07
N GLY A 220 25.75 -9.41 11.00
CA GLY A 220 26.60 -10.11 11.97
C GLY A 220 25.93 -11.17 12.86
N GLU A 221 26.76 -12.12 13.25
CA GLU A 221 26.57 -13.28 14.14
C GLU A 221 26.29 -12.92 15.62
N ASP A 222 25.69 -11.76 15.91
CA ASP A 222 25.69 -11.20 17.28
C ASP A 222 24.50 -11.67 18.16
N LEU A 223 23.71 -12.66 17.72
CA LEU A 223 22.48 -13.07 18.44
C LEU A 223 22.62 -14.33 19.33
N GLU A 224 23.81 -14.93 19.46
CA GLU A 224 23.99 -16.13 20.32
C GLU A 224 24.44 -15.85 21.76
N HIS A 225 24.73 -14.61 22.16
CA HIS A 225 25.10 -14.30 23.55
C HIS A 225 24.27 -13.17 24.17
N GLY A 226 23.12 -13.53 24.71
CA GLY A 226 22.31 -12.68 25.56
C GLY A 226 21.14 -13.43 26.17
N THR A 227 21.43 -14.24 27.20
CA THR A 227 20.46 -14.86 28.12
C THR A 227 19.48 -13.86 28.70
#